data_AF-A0A2I1HD41-F1
#
_entry.id   AF-A0A2I1HD41-F1
#
_cell.length_a   1.000
_cell.length_b   1.000
_cell.length_c   1.000
_cell.angle_alpha   90.00
_cell.angle_beta   90.00
_cell.angle_gamma   90.00
#
_symmetry.space_group_name_H-M   'P 1'
#
loop_
_entity.id
_entity.type
_entity.pdbx_description
1 polymer ?
#
loop_
_entity_poly.entity_id
_entity_poly.type
_entity_poly.pdbx_seq_one_letter_code
_entity_poly.pdbx_strand_id
1 'polypeptide(L)'
;MLMDKSRTTNKAALDFVSKFNEIYFQTFTHHLSSFVQDGFLKDLFEKNPSVTRDKAKLLIEKFGDTANPANFTSQAQVMNIQPTTLSLIFSIALYAASRSWDNFSSHFYSKFGDMGSDDDDDDADTDDYLMDA
;
A
#
# COMPACT_ATOMS: atom_id res chain seq x y z
N MET A 1 -26.46 -32.73 -5.00
CA MET A 1 -25.85 -31.39 -5.15
C MET A 1 -24.68 -31.30 -4.19
N LEU A 2 -23.45 -31.28 -4.70
CA LEU A 2 -22.27 -30.94 -3.90
C LEU A 2 -22.37 -29.44 -3.59
N MET A 3 -22.39 -29.09 -2.30
CA MET A 3 -22.25 -27.70 -1.88
C MET A 3 -20.87 -27.22 -2.29
N ASP A 4 -20.80 -26.23 -3.19
CA ASP A 4 -19.58 -25.52 -3.51
C ASP A 4 -19.01 -24.90 -2.22
N LYS A 5 -17.93 -25.51 -1.72
CA LYS A 5 -17.30 -25.12 -0.45
C LYS A 5 -16.60 -23.76 -0.58
N SER A 6 -16.34 -23.24 -1.79
CA SER A 6 -15.70 -21.94 -2.02
C SER A 6 -16.43 -20.80 -1.30
N ARG A 7 -17.77 -20.85 -1.26
CA ARG A 7 -18.61 -19.85 -0.60
C ARG A 7 -18.50 -19.88 0.92
N THR A 8 -18.15 -21.02 1.51
CA THR A 8 -18.04 -21.18 2.98
C THR A 8 -16.70 -20.69 3.49
N THR A 9 -15.62 -20.88 2.72
CA THR A 9 -14.29 -20.28 2.95
C THR A 9 -14.34 -18.75 2.94
N ASN A 10 -15.27 -18.18 2.18
CA ASN A 10 -15.42 -16.73 2.00
C ASN A 10 -15.98 -16.01 3.26
N LYS A 11 -16.87 -16.63 4.05
CA LYS A 11 -17.51 -15.93 5.19
C LYS A 11 -16.49 -15.44 6.24
N ALA A 12 -15.49 -16.26 6.59
CA ALA A 12 -14.48 -15.87 7.55
C ALA A 12 -13.57 -14.73 7.03
N ALA A 13 -13.28 -14.72 5.73
CA ALA A 13 -12.53 -13.65 5.07
C ALA A 13 -13.34 -12.35 5.00
N LEU A 14 -14.64 -12.42 4.65
CA LEU A 14 -15.55 -11.27 4.66
C LEU A 14 -15.69 -10.68 6.06
N ASP A 15 -15.86 -11.53 7.07
CA ASP A 15 -15.91 -11.11 8.46
C ASP A 15 -14.61 -10.43 8.90
N PHE A 16 -13.46 -10.96 8.46
CA PHE A 16 -12.16 -10.36 8.73
C PHE A 16 -12.05 -8.98 8.08
N VAL A 17 -12.31 -8.86 6.78
CA VAL A 17 -12.26 -7.58 6.05
C VAL A 17 -13.19 -6.55 6.68
N SER A 18 -14.42 -6.96 7.02
CA SER A 18 -15.40 -6.07 7.66
C SER A 18 -14.96 -5.56 9.03
N LYS A 19 -14.22 -6.37 9.80
CA LYS A 19 -13.75 -6.02 11.15
C LYS A 19 -12.37 -5.37 11.17
N PHE A 20 -11.62 -5.47 10.08
CA PHE A 20 -10.27 -4.91 10.01
C PHE A 20 -10.26 -3.39 9.83
N ASN A 21 -11.39 -2.77 9.50
CA ASN A 21 -11.49 -1.32 9.30
C ASN A 21 -10.92 -0.51 10.48
N GLU A 22 -11.18 -0.91 11.72
CA GLU A 22 -10.67 -0.24 12.92
C GLU A 22 -9.15 -0.29 12.97
N ILE A 23 -8.57 -1.47 12.76
CA ILE A 23 -7.12 -1.68 12.73
C ILE A 23 -6.51 -0.86 11.59
N TYR A 24 -7.12 -0.88 10.40
CA TYR A 24 -6.68 -0.10 9.26
C TYR A 24 -6.58 1.40 9.58
N PHE A 25 -7.63 1.98 10.16
CA PHE A 25 -7.65 3.41 10.51
C PHE A 25 -6.71 3.75 11.67
N GLN A 26 -6.54 2.86 12.65
CA GLN A 26 -5.55 3.03 13.71
C GLN A 26 -4.13 3.06 13.13
N THR A 27 -3.77 2.11 12.25
CA THR A 27 -2.48 2.07 11.56
C THR A 27 -2.28 3.33 10.70
N PHE A 28 -3.31 3.74 9.96
CA PHE A 28 -3.24 4.92 9.09
C PHE A 28 -2.97 6.18 9.91
N THR A 29 -3.72 6.36 11.00
CA THR A 29 -3.58 7.49 11.93
C THR A 29 -2.22 7.49 12.61
N HIS A 30 -1.72 6.33 13.02
CA HIS A 30 -0.38 6.18 13.60
C HIS A 30 0.70 6.66 12.63
N HIS A 31 0.67 6.21 11.37
CA HIS A 31 1.66 6.64 10.38
C HIS A 31 1.55 8.13 10.04
N LEU A 32 0.33 8.69 9.94
CA LEU A 32 0.17 10.14 9.78
C LEU A 32 0.77 10.92 10.96
N SER A 33 0.50 10.46 12.19
CA SER A 33 1.00 11.11 13.40
C SER A 33 2.53 11.05 13.49
N SER A 34 3.13 9.98 12.96
CA SER A 34 4.57 9.76 13.04
C SER A 34 5.37 10.88 12.38
N PHE A 35 4.88 11.52 11.30
CA PHE A 35 5.59 12.63 10.63
C PHE A 35 5.75 13.89 11.49
N VAL A 36 4.88 14.06 12.50
CA VAL A 36 4.99 15.11 13.51
C VAL A 36 5.93 14.65 14.61
N GLN A 37 5.74 13.42 15.09
CA GLN A 37 6.45 12.86 16.24
C GLN A 37 7.93 12.60 15.97
N ASP A 38 8.26 12.12 14.76
CA ASP A 38 9.62 11.83 14.32
C ASP A 38 10.40 13.09 13.89
N GLY A 39 9.74 14.26 13.90
CA GLY A 39 10.34 15.54 13.54
C GLY A 39 10.48 15.77 12.03
N PHE A 40 10.00 14.88 11.16
CA PHE A 40 10.11 15.03 9.72
C PHE A 40 9.52 16.35 9.22
N LEU A 41 8.30 16.71 9.66
CA LEU A 41 7.69 17.98 9.27
C LEU A 41 8.44 19.19 9.82
N LYS A 42 9.01 19.07 11.03
CA LYS A 42 9.86 20.12 11.61
C LYS A 42 11.09 20.35 10.72
N ASP A 43 11.74 19.27 10.32
CA ASP A 43 12.92 19.30 9.46
C ASP A 43 12.62 19.88 8.07
N LEU A 44 11.49 19.47 7.47
CA LEU A 44 11.07 19.93 6.15
C LEU A 44 10.71 21.43 6.12
N PHE A 45 10.21 21.95 7.24
CA PHE A 45 9.80 23.35 7.39
C PHE A 45 10.72 24.18 8.29
N GLU A 46 11.95 23.72 8.54
CA GLU A 46 12.97 24.49 9.27
C GLU A 46 13.19 25.85 8.59
N LYS A 47 13.13 26.92 9.39
CA LYS A 47 13.22 28.31 8.92
C LYS A 47 14.55 28.95 9.26
N ASN A 48 15.41 28.29 10.03
CA ASN A 48 16.73 28.79 10.38
C ASN A 48 17.58 28.98 9.10
N PRO A 49 17.93 30.22 8.72
CA PRO A 49 18.69 30.50 7.50
C PRO A 49 20.08 29.85 7.50
N SER A 50 20.64 29.60 8.68
CA SER A 50 21.95 28.95 8.86
C SER A 50 21.93 27.44 8.58
N VAL A 51 20.73 26.85 8.45
CA VAL A 51 20.54 25.43 8.15
C VAL A 51 19.87 25.32 6.78
N THR A 52 20.67 25.19 5.73
CA THR A 52 20.12 24.96 4.38
C THR A 52 19.68 23.50 4.26
N ARG A 53 18.37 23.26 4.21
CA ARG A 53 17.81 21.93 3.90
C ARG A 53 17.18 21.92 2.53
N ASP A 54 17.61 20.96 1.71
CA ASP A 54 16.95 20.69 0.43
C ASP A 54 15.67 19.88 0.67
N LYS A 55 14.53 20.56 0.53
CA LYS A 55 13.21 19.96 0.75
C LYS A 55 12.87 18.89 -0.28
N ALA A 56 13.33 19.05 -1.53
CA ALA A 56 13.10 18.06 -2.57
C ALA A 56 13.86 16.78 -2.23
N LYS A 57 15.12 16.92 -1.80
CA LYS A 57 15.93 15.78 -1.36
C LYS A 57 15.32 15.06 -0.16
N LEU A 58 14.87 15.80 0.87
CA LEU A 58 14.21 15.20 2.04
C LEU A 58 12.94 14.40 1.68
N LEU A 59 12.14 14.91 0.74
CA LEU A 59 10.95 14.20 0.26
C LEU A 59 11.32 12.92 -0.48
N ILE A 60 12.31 12.99 -1.38
CA ILE A 60 12.78 11.83 -2.15
C ILE A 60 13.42 10.78 -1.23
N GLU A 61 14.22 11.19 -0.24
CA GLU A 61 14.81 10.27 0.73
C GLU A 61 13.76 9.56 1.59
N LYS A 62 12.67 10.24 1.96
CA LYS A 62 11.61 9.67 2.80
C LYS A 62 10.62 8.80 2.02
N PHE A 63 10.28 9.19 0.79
CA PHE A 63 9.15 8.63 0.03
C PHE A 63 9.52 8.06 -1.35
N GLY A 64 10.77 8.22 -1.79
CA GLY A 64 11.26 7.77 -3.10
C GLY A 64 11.08 8.80 -4.21
N ASP A 65 11.53 8.44 -5.42
CA ASP A 65 11.58 9.34 -6.59
C ASP A 65 10.21 9.86 -7.03
N THR A 66 9.15 9.12 -6.74
CA THR A 66 7.77 9.53 -7.03
C THR A 66 7.37 10.80 -6.27
N ALA A 67 8.00 11.06 -5.12
CA ALA A 67 7.79 12.26 -4.32
C ALA A 67 8.61 13.47 -4.80
N ASN A 68 9.35 13.36 -5.90
CA ASN A 68 10.06 14.50 -6.46
C ASN A 68 9.06 15.64 -6.78
N PRO A 69 9.22 16.85 -6.18
CA PRO A 69 8.33 17.99 -6.44
C PRO A 69 8.18 18.36 -7.92
N ALA A 70 9.18 18.05 -8.77
CA ALA A 70 9.11 18.28 -10.22
C ALA A 70 7.96 17.51 -10.89
N ASN A 71 7.57 16.34 -10.34
CA ASN A 71 6.46 15.54 -10.87
C ASN A 71 5.09 16.23 -10.68
N PHE A 72 5.02 17.26 -9.83
CA PHE A 72 3.78 17.92 -9.44
C PHE A 72 3.66 19.36 -9.96
N THR A 73 4.63 19.86 -10.73
CA THR A 73 4.69 21.28 -11.13
C THR A 73 3.43 21.75 -11.86
N SER A 74 2.97 21.01 -12.87
CA SER A 74 1.81 21.40 -13.67
C SER A 74 0.52 21.46 -12.85
N GLN A 75 0.27 20.44 -12.02
CA GLN A 75 -0.93 20.38 -11.17
C GLN A 75 -0.87 21.41 -10.05
N ALA A 76 0.30 21.58 -9.42
CA ALA A 76 0.50 22.58 -8.37
C ALA A 76 0.26 24.00 -8.88
N GLN A 77 0.65 24.29 -10.13
CA GLN A 77 0.34 25.57 -10.79
C GLN A 77 -1.17 25.79 -10.96
N VAL A 78 -1.90 24.79 -11.46
CA VAL A 78 -3.36 24.88 -11.63
C VAL A 78 -4.08 25.07 -10.28
N MET A 79 -3.57 24.41 -9.24
CA MET A 79 -4.13 24.47 -7.89
C MET A 79 -3.66 25.70 -7.08
N ASN A 80 -2.77 26.52 -7.63
CA ASN A 80 -2.14 27.67 -6.94
C ASN A 80 -1.48 27.29 -5.59
N ILE A 81 -0.72 26.20 -5.59
CA ILE A 81 0.06 25.72 -4.43
C ILE A 81 1.50 25.43 -4.83
N GLN A 82 2.41 25.37 -3.86
CA GLN A 82 3.80 25.03 -4.11
C GLN A 82 3.93 23.53 -4.48
N PRO A 83 4.74 23.16 -5.49
CA PRO A 83 4.94 21.76 -5.87
C PRO A 83 5.40 20.87 -4.71
N THR A 84 6.25 21.41 -3.83
CA THR A 84 6.69 20.73 -2.60
C THR A 84 5.54 20.43 -1.65
N THR A 85 4.56 21.33 -1.55
CA THR A 85 3.36 21.11 -0.71
C THR A 85 2.47 20.03 -1.31
N LEU A 86 2.25 20.06 -2.63
CA LEU A 86 1.44 19.04 -3.29
C LEU A 86 2.09 17.66 -3.21
N SER A 87 3.40 17.57 -3.47
CA SER A 87 4.19 16.35 -3.29
C SER A 87 4.07 15.81 -1.86
N LEU A 88 4.24 16.67 -0.85
CA LEU A 88 4.13 16.27 0.56
C LEU A 88 2.76 15.68 0.89
N ILE A 89 1.66 16.36 0.51
CA ILE A 89 0.30 15.89 0.77
C ILE A 89 0.07 14.52 0.12
N PHE A 90 0.43 14.40 -1.16
CA PHE A 90 0.27 13.15 -1.91
C PHE A 90 1.09 12.01 -1.28
N SER A 91 2.36 12.28 -0.97
CA SER A 91 3.30 11.27 -0.47
C SER A 91 2.94 10.80 0.94
N ILE A 92 2.50 11.70 1.83
CA ILE A 92 2.05 11.34 3.17
C ILE A 92 0.79 10.45 3.11
N ALA A 93 -0.18 10.81 2.26
CA ALA A 93 -1.40 10.02 2.10
C ALA A 93 -1.10 8.63 1.52
N LEU A 94 -0.27 8.58 0.47
CA LEU A 94 0.13 7.32 -0.17
C LEU A 94 0.94 6.44 0.79
N TYR A 95 1.90 7.01 1.53
CA TYR A 95 2.70 6.28 2.51
C TYR A 95 1.83 5.68 3.60
N ALA A 96 0.95 6.47 4.22
CA ALA A 96 0.07 5.98 5.28
C ALA A 96 -0.89 4.89 4.77
N ALA A 97 -1.45 5.06 3.56
CA ALA A 97 -2.31 4.05 2.94
C ALA A 97 -1.53 2.76 2.63
N SER A 98 -0.33 2.86 2.06
CA SER A 98 0.54 1.72 1.78
C SER A 98 0.89 0.96 3.03
N ARG A 99 1.26 1.64 4.13
CA ARG A 99 1.57 0.98 5.40
C ARG A 99 0.37 0.31 6.04
N SER A 100 -0.81 0.91 5.95
CA SER A 100 -2.05 0.26 6.40
C SER A 100 -2.42 -0.94 5.54
N TRP A 101 -2.15 -0.88 4.23
CA TRP A 101 -2.32 -2.01 3.34
C TRP A 101 -1.35 -3.15 3.66
N ASP A 102 -0.06 -2.85 3.87
CA ASP A 102 0.95 -3.84 4.27
C ASP A 102 0.55 -4.54 5.59
N ASN A 103 0.01 -3.78 6.53
CA ASN A 103 -0.50 -4.34 7.79
C ASN A 103 -1.72 -5.24 7.56
N PHE A 104 -2.67 -4.80 6.74
CA PHE A 104 -3.82 -5.62 6.35
C PHE A 104 -3.39 -6.92 5.66
N SER A 105 -2.56 -6.83 4.62
CA SER A 105 -2.13 -7.97 3.82
C SER A 105 -1.36 -8.99 4.66
N SER A 106 -0.45 -8.52 5.53
CA SER A 106 0.29 -9.39 6.45
C SER A 106 -0.65 -10.16 7.39
N HIS A 107 -1.64 -9.49 7.99
CA HIS A 107 -2.62 -10.15 8.84
C HIS A 107 -3.55 -11.09 8.07
N PHE A 108 -3.94 -10.70 6.85
CA PHE A 108 -4.79 -11.51 5.99
C PHE A 108 -4.08 -12.81 5.59
N TYR A 109 -2.88 -12.72 5.01
CA TYR A 109 -2.11 -13.88 4.59
C TYR A 109 -1.69 -14.77 5.77
N SER A 110 -1.35 -14.17 6.91
CA SER A 110 -1.07 -14.95 8.13
C SER A 110 -2.27 -15.79 8.58
N LYS A 111 -3.50 -15.36 8.28
CA LYS A 111 -4.73 -16.03 8.74
C LYS A 111 -5.29 -17.01 7.71
N PHE A 112 -5.21 -16.66 6.43
CA PHE A 112 -5.87 -17.40 5.36
C PHE A 112 -4.89 -18.16 4.46
N GLY A 113 -3.58 -18.00 4.66
CA GLY A 113 -2.54 -18.53 3.77
C GLY A 113 -2.29 -17.62 2.58
N ASP A 114 -1.21 -17.91 1.85
CA ASP A 114 -1.00 -17.32 0.53
C ASP A 114 -2.08 -17.83 -0.43
N MET A 115 -2.59 -16.97 -1.32
CA MET A 115 -3.66 -17.36 -2.25
C MET A 115 -3.18 -18.33 -3.33
N GLY A 116 -1.86 -18.59 -3.43
CA GLY A 116 -1.25 -19.56 -4.34
C GLY A 116 -1.41 -19.18 -5.83
N SER A 117 -0.54 -19.70 -6.70
CA SER A 117 -0.96 -19.90 -8.08
C SER A 117 -2.04 -20.97 -8.05
N ASP A 118 -3.17 -20.71 -8.70
CA ASP A 118 -4.05 -21.80 -9.14
C ASP A 118 -3.20 -22.62 -10.12
N ASP A 119 -2.40 -23.54 -9.61
CA ASP A 119 -1.93 -24.68 -10.39
C ASP A 119 -3.19 -25.55 -10.55
N ASP A 120 -4.06 -25.10 -11.45
CA ASP A 120 -4.97 -25.96 -12.18
C ASP A 120 -4.04 -26.93 -12.92
N ASP A 121 -3.60 -27.98 -12.23
CA ASP A 121 -3.17 -29.21 -12.85
C ASP A 121 -4.41 -29.70 -13.61
N ASP A 122 -4.58 -29.16 -14.83
CA ASP A 122 -5.37 -29.74 -15.89
C ASP A 122 -4.92 -31.20 -15.95
N ASP A 123 -5.73 -32.07 -15.33
CA ASP A 123 -5.63 -33.51 -15.43
C ASP A 123 -5.44 -33.84 -16.91
N ALA A 124 -4.19 -34.11 -17.28
CA ALA A 124 -3.82 -34.42 -18.64
C ALA A 124 -4.64 -35.64 -19.05
N ASP A 125 -5.62 -35.43 -19.94
CA ASP A 125 -6.30 -36.48 -20.69
C ASP A 125 -5.21 -37.45 -21.17
N THR A 126 -5.11 -38.58 -20.49
CA THR A 126 -4.15 -39.60 -20.83
C THR A 126 -4.75 -40.31 -22.02
N ASP A 127 -4.41 -39.82 -23.22
CA ASP A 127 -4.75 -40.47 -24.48
C ASP A 127 -4.38 -41.95 -24.40
N ASP A 128 -5.42 -42.78 -24.43
CA ASP A 128 -5.38 -44.24 -24.45
C ASP A 128 -4.68 -44.68 -25.75
N TYR A 129 -3.37 -44.89 -25.69
CA TYR A 129 -2.59 -45.45 -26.79
C TYR A 129 -3.02 -46.90 -27.02
N LEU A 130 -3.93 -47.08 -27.99
CA LEU A 130 -4.16 -48.35 -28.68
C LEU A 130 -2.84 -48.88 -29.26
N MET A 131 -2.31 -49.93 -28.66
CA MET A 131 -1.36 -50.86 -29.27
C MET A 131 -1.99 -52.24 -29.22
N ASP A 132 -2.81 -52.55 -30.23
CA ASP A 132 -3.12 -53.95 -30.56
C ASP A 132 -1.95 -54.55 -31.34
N ALA A 133 -1.52 -55.72 -30.87
CA ALA A 133 -0.39 -56.52 -31.32
C ALA A 133 -0.69 -57.39 -32.56
#